data_AF-A0A6V7IBW7-F1
#
_entry.id   AF-A0A6V7IBW7-F1
#
_cell.length_a   1.000
_cell.length_b   1.000
_cell.length_c   1.000
_cell.angle_alpha   90.00
_cell.angle_beta   90.00
_cell.angle_gamma   90.00
#
_symmetry.space_group_name_H-M   'P 1'
#
loop_
_entity.id
_entity.type
_entity.pdbx_description
1 polymer ?
#
loop_
_entity_poly.entity_id
_entity_poly.type
_entity_poly.pdbx_seq_one_letter_code
_entity_poly.pdbx_strand_id
1 'polypeptide(L)'
;FQFMKEIREMKERSTIKSEVEQTDPVKEISAALRIQKVWRGYITRQKMRKRRIEEMLLIGMVQPSQVVSENFRQAERIKQQRYEKQADYQHMYEKMLIDTKEFVRNEKSAIMEENMKIELRNWINEYFQQTGKIPELPSTESGGSRMILSRQ
;
A
#
# COMPACT_ATOMS: atom_id res chain seq x y z
N PHE A 1 -67.15 -31.29 22.43
CA PHE A 1 -66.29 -30.70 21.39
C PHE A 1 -67.01 -29.77 20.40
N GLN A 2 -68.35 -29.74 20.35
CA GLN A 2 -69.14 -28.87 19.45
C GLN A 2 -68.92 -27.35 19.70
N PHE A 3 -68.92 -26.94 20.97
CA PHE A 3 -68.88 -25.54 21.39
C PHE A 3 -67.59 -24.79 20.97
N MET A 4 -66.44 -25.46 21.05
CA MET A 4 -65.15 -24.89 20.64
C MET A 4 -65.07 -24.67 19.12
N LYS A 5 -65.75 -25.52 18.34
CA LYS A 5 -65.85 -25.36 16.89
C LYS A 5 -66.72 -24.16 16.52
N GLU A 6 -67.81 -23.97 17.26
CA GLU A 6 -68.76 -22.88 17.05
C GLU A 6 -68.18 -21.51 17.40
N ILE A 7 -67.40 -21.41 18.49
CA ILE A 7 -66.64 -20.17 18.83
C ILE A 7 -65.62 -19.83 17.75
N ARG A 8 -64.93 -20.83 17.18
CA ARG A 8 -63.95 -20.63 16.11
C ARG A 8 -64.61 -20.11 14.84
N GLU A 9 -65.73 -20.70 14.45
CA GLU A 9 -66.52 -20.26 13.29
C GLU A 9 -67.13 -18.86 13.49
N MET A 10 -67.59 -18.52 14.70
CA MET A 10 -68.04 -17.15 15.03
C MET A 10 -66.89 -16.15 14.94
N LYS A 11 -65.71 -16.50 15.47
CA LYS A 11 -64.52 -15.65 15.41
C LYS A 11 -64.09 -15.41 13.96
N GLU A 12 -63.99 -16.45 13.16
CA GLU A 12 -63.63 -16.36 11.73
C GLU A 12 -64.66 -15.56 10.92
N ARG A 13 -65.97 -15.74 11.15
CA ARG A 13 -67.01 -14.93 10.50
C ARG A 13 -66.99 -13.46 10.94
N SER A 14 -66.61 -13.18 12.19
CA SER A 14 -66.52 -11.82 12.72
C SER A 14 -65.28 -11.08 12.19
N THR A 15 -64.14 -11.76 12.05
CA THR A 15 -62.90 -11.18 11.50
C THR A 15 -63.00 -10.95 9.99
N ILE A 16 -63.62 -11.88 9.25
CA ILE A 16 -63.81 -11.74 7.79
C ILE A 16 -64.80 -10.61 7.47
N LYS A 17 -65.80 -10.37 8.33
CA LYS A 17 -66.75 -9.26 8.16
C LYS A 17 -66.18 -7.89 8.55
N SER A 18 -65.18 -7.82 9.42
CA SER A 18 -64.54 -6.55 9.81
C SER A 18 -63.45 -6.08 8.86
N GLU A 19 -62.92 -6.94 7.98
CA GLU A 19 -61.82 -6.59 7.07
C GLU A 19 -62.27 -6.15 5.66
N VAL A 20 -63.56 -6.20 5.33
CA VAL A 20 -64.09 -5.57 4.11
C VAL A 20 -64.62 -4.18 4.45
N GLU A 21 -63.73 -3.33 4.93
CA GLU A 21 -63.95 -1.89 4.89
C GLU A 21 -64.00 -1.53 3.40
N GLN A 22 -65.19 -1.27 2.86
CA GLN A 22 -65.36 -0.84 1.47
C GLN A 22 -64.56 0.44 1.28
N THR A 23 -63.37 0.32 0.71
CA THR A 23 -62.54 1.45 0.37
C THR A 23 -63.27 2.26 -0.69
N ASP A 24 -63.61 3.50 -0.32
CA ASP A 24 -64.29 4.44 -1.21
C ASP A 24 -63.47 4.58 -2.50
N PRO A 25 -63.99 4.16 -3.67
CA PRO A 25 -63.23 4.15 -4.92
C PRO A 25 -62.73 5.55 -5.29
N VAL A 26 -63.42 6.60 -4.83
CA VAL A 26 -62.98 8.00 -5.02
C VAL A 26 -61.70 8.28 -4.24
N LYS A 27 -61.56 7.72 -3.03
CA LYS A 27 -60.35 7.87 -2.21
C LYS A 27 -59.16 7.11 -2.79
N GLU A 28 -59.39 5.91 -3.32
CA GLU A 28 -58.34 5.14 -4.00
C GLU A 28 -57.84 5.81 -5.27
N ILE A 29 -58.75 6.30 -6.11
CA ILE A 29 -58.40 7.06 -7.32
C ILE A 29 -57.65 8.34 -6.95
N SER A 30 -58.10 9.06 -5.92
CA SER A 30 -57.43 10.27 -5.42
C SER A 30 -56.01 9.98 -4.90
N ALA A 31 -55.83 8.89 -4.15
CA ALA A 31 -54.51 8.45 -3.67
C ALA A 31 -53.59 8.07 -4.84
N ALA A 32 -54.09 7.30 -5.81
CA ALA A 32 -53.36 6.92 -7.02
C ALA A 32 -52.93 8.16 -7.82
N LEU A 33 -53.83 9.14 -8.01
CA LEU A 33 -53.51 10.39 -8.70
C LEU A 33 -52.42 11.20 -7.97
N ARG A 34 -52.43 11.22 -6.63
CA ARG A 34 -51.37 11.87 -5.83
C ARG A 34 -50.03 11.17 -6.03
N ILE A 35 -49.99 9.84 -5.98
CA ILE A 35 -48.77 9.05 -6.20
C ILE A 35 -48.23 9.32 -7.61
N GLN A 36 -49.09 9.24 -8.63
CA GLN A 36 -48.69 9.49 -10.02
C GLN A 36 -48.17 10.93 -10.22
N LYS A 37 -48.80 11.94 -9.59
CA LYS A 37 -48.35 13.33 -9.65
C LYS A 37 -46.96 13.50 -9.04
N VAL A 38 -46.73 12.91 -7.87
CA VAL A 38 -45.42 12.93 -7.20
C VAL A 38 -44.36 12.23 -8.07
N TRP A 39 -44.69 11.06 -8.62
CA TRP A 39 -43.80 10.30 -9.50
C TRP A 39 -43.43 11.07 -10.76
N ARG A 40 -44.42 11.63 -11.47
CA ARG A 40 -44.18 12.48 -12.65
C ARG A 40 -43.29 13.67 -12.29
N GLY A 41 -43.54 14.32 -11.16
CA GLY A 41 -42.68 15.39 -10.66
C GLY A 41 -41.25 14.95 -10.36
N TYR A 42 -41.07 13.78 -9.74
CA TYR A 42 -39.76 13.21 -9.46
C TYR A 42 -38.97 12.93 -10.74
N ILE A 43 -39.59 12.25 -11.71
CA ILE A 43 -38.98 11.95 -13.02
C ILE A 43 -38.60 13.24 -13.75
N THR A 44 -39.48 14.25 -13.76
CA THR A 44 -39.17 15.54 -14.38
C THR A 44 -37.97 16.21 -13.71
N ARG A 45 -37.92 16.27 -12.37
CA ARG A 45 -36.78 16.84 -11.65
C ARG A 45 -35.47 16.09 -11.91
N GLN A 46 -35.51 14.75 -11.97
CA GLN A 46 -34.35 13.94 -12.34
C GLN A 46 -33.83 14.29 -13.75
N LYS A 47 -34.72 14.36 -14.74
CA LYS A 47 -34.37 14.75 -16.12
C LYS A 47 -33.78 16.16 -16.18
N MET A 48 -34.39 17.12 -15.48
CA MET A 48 -33.91 18.50 -15.44
C MET A 48 -32.55 18.63 -14.75
N ARG A 49 -32.30 17.88 -13.68
CA ARG A 49 -30.99 17.84 -13.02
C ARG A 49 -29.92 17.29 -13.95
N LYS A 50 -30.23 16.22 -14.70
CA LYS A 50 -29.32 15.65 -15.70
C LYS A 50 -28.99 16.65 -16.81
N ARG A 51 -30.01 17.27 -17.42
CA ARG A 51 -29.83 18.30 -18.46
C ARG A 51 -28.99 19.48 -17.98
N ARG A 52 -29.26 19.99 -16.77
CA ARG A 52 -28.46 21.05 -16.16
C ARG A 52 -26.98 20.67 -16.09
N ILE A 53 -26.67 19.46 -15.63
CA ILE A 53 -25.28 18.99 -15.53
C ILE A 53 -24.65 18.85 -16.93
N GLU A 54 -25.40 18.32 -17.91
CA GLU A 54 -24.94 18.20 -19.30
C GLU A 54 -24.66 19.58 -19.92
N GLU A 55 -25.50 20.57 -19.68
CA GLU A 55 -25.30 21.96 -20.11
C GLU A 55 -24.09 22.60 -19.40
N MET A 56 -23.96 22.41 -18.09
CA MET A 56 -22.80 22.89 -17.33
C MET A 56 -21.49 22.23 -17.81
N LEU A 57 -21.54 20.95 -18.21
CA LEU A 57 -20.40 20.26 -18.81
C LEU A 57 -20.08 20.84 -20.20
N LEU A 58 -21.09 21.11 -21.02
CA LEU A 58 -20.94 21.69 -22.36
C LEU A 58 -20.30 23.08 -22.33
N ILE A 59 -20.72 23.92 -21.37
CA ILE A 59 -20.21 25.29 -21.20
C ILE A 59 -18.90 25.29 -20.36
N GLY A 60 -18.45 24.12 -19.89
CA GLY A 60 -17.19 23.98 -19.14
C GLY A 60 -17.25 24.46 -17.68
N MET A 61 -18.45 24.64 -17.12
CA MET A 61 -18.65 24.99 -15.70
C MET A 61 -18.42 23.79 -14.76
N VAL A 62 -18.51 22.56 -15.26
CA VAL A 62 -18.21 21.33 -14.52
C VAL A 62 -17.21 20.50 -15.31
N GLN A 63 -16.17 20.03 -14.65
CA GLN A 63 -15.24 19.09 -15.27
C GLN A 63 -15.90 17.72 -15.41
N PRO A 64 -15.73 17.02 -16.56
CA PRO A 64 -16.21 15.65 -16.69
C PRO A 64 -15.61 14.82 -15.55
N SER A 65 -16.41 13.95 -14.93
CA SER A 65 -15.86 13.06 -13.89
C SER A 65 -14.71 12.29 -14.54
N GLN A 66 -13.51 12.44 -14.00
CA GLN A 66 -12.37 11.65 -14.43
C GLN A 66 -12.69 10.21 -14.05
N VAL A 67 -13.27 9.46 -14.99
CA VAL A 67 -13.43 8.02 -14.82
C VAL A 67 -12.01 7.51 -14.71
N VAL A 68 -11.63 7.01 -13.52
CA VAL A 68 -10.32 6.44 -13.29
C VAL A 68 -10.16 5.30 -14.29
N SER A 69 -9.43 5.58 -15.37
CA SER A 69 -9.21 4.63 -16.44
C SER A 69 -8.52 3.41 -15.85
N GLU A 70 -8.80 2.24 -16.42
CA GLU A 70 -8.08 1.02 -16.06
C GLU A 70 -6.56 1.21 -16.16
N ASN A 71 -6.11 2.00 -17.14
CA ASN A 71 -4.71 2.38 -17.32
C ASN A 71 -4.14 3.12 -16.10
N PHE A 72 -4.92 4.01 -15.47
CA PHE A 72 -4.50 4.72 -14.27
C PHE A 72 -4.35 3.76 -13.10
N ARG A 73 -5.33 2.86 -12.90
CA ARG A 73 -5.26 1.83 -11.84
C ARG A 73 -4.09 0.87 -12.04
N GLN A 74 -3.79 0.53 -13.30
CA GLN A 74 -2.66 -0.31 -13.66
C GLN A 74 -1.33 0.41 -13.35
N ALA A 75 -1.21 1.69 -13.73
CA ALA A 75 -0.02 2.48 -13.45
C ALA A 75 0.22 2.63 -11.94
N GLU A 76 -0.83 2.82 -11.15
CA GLU A 76 -0.74 2.88 -9.69
C GLU A 76 -0.27 1.54 -9.09
N ARG A 77 -0.82 0.41 -9.56
CA ARG A 77 -0.37 -0.93 -9.15
C ARG A 77 1.10 -1.17 -9.48
N ILE A 78 1.54 -0.83 -10.70
CA ILE A 78 2.96 -0.95 -11.10
C ILE A 78 3.85 -0.07 -10.21
N LYS A 79 3.40 1.15 -9.90
CA LYS A 79 4.13 2.06 -9.01
C LYS A 79 4.32 1.46 -7.63
N GLN A 80 3.29 0.87 -7.04
CA GLN A 80 3.37 0.20 -5.74
C GLN A 80 4.33 -0.99 -5.77
N GLN A 81 4.19 -1.88 -6.75
CA GLN A 81 5.09 -3.03 -6.94
C GLN A 81 6.56 -2.62 -7.09
N ARG A 82 6.82 -1.50 -7.79
CA ARG A 82 8.17 -0.97 -7.93
C ARG A 82 8.76 -0.54 -6.59
N TYR A 83 7.98 0.11 -5.74
CA TYR A 83 8.45 0.55 -4.41
C TYR A 83 8.72 -0.63 -3.48
N GLU A 84 7.83 -1.62 -3.45
CA GLU A 84 8.03 -2.84 -2.67
C GLU A 84 9.33 -3.54 -3.07
N LYS A 85 9.53 -3.76 -4.38
CA LYS A 85 10.75 -4.39 -4.90
C LYS A 85 12.01 -3.59 -4.58
N GLN A 86 11.92 -2.26 -4.60
CA GLN A 86 13.04 -1.39 -4.24
C GLN A 86 13.40 -1.52 -2.76
N ALA A 87 12.39 -1.59 -1.88
CA ALA A 87 12.61 -1.79 -0.45
C ALA A 87 13.23 -3.18 -0.16
N ASP A 88 12.75 -4.23 -0.83
CA ASP A 88 13.30 -5.58 -0.70
C ASP A 88 14.78 -5.63 -1.09
N TYR A 89 15.13 -5.02 -2.24
CA TYR A 89 16.53 -4.96 -2.68
C TYR A 89 17.41 -4.14 -1.75
N GLN A 90 16.90 -3.04 -1.19
CA GLN A 90 17.65 -2.25 -0.22
C GLN A 90 17.96 -3.07 1.04
N HIS A 91 16.96 -3.78 1.57
CA HIS A 91 17.15 -4.65 2.73
C HIS A 91 18.14 -5.78 2.43
N MET A 92 18.03 -6.43 1.26
CA MET A 92 18.98 -7.45 0.83
C MET A 92 20.40 -6.90 0.72
N TYR A 93 20.58 -5.71 0.17
CA TYR A 93 21.88 -5.07 0.03
C TYR A 93 22.51 -4.76 1.39
N GLU A 94 21.76 -4.16 2.30
CA GLU A 94 22.21 -3.84 3.66
C GLU A 94 22.64 -5.09 4.41
N LYS A 95 21.83 -6.15 4.32
CA LYS A 95 22.17 -7.45 4.90
C LYS A 95 23.45 -8.02 4.30
N MET A 96 23.57 -8.08 2.97
CA MET A 96 24.76 -8.59 2.29
C MET A 96 26.02 -7.80 2.65
N LEU A 97 25.91 -6.50 2.88
CA LEU A 97 27.03 -5.66 3.30
C LEU A 97 27.54 -6.03 4.70
N ILE A 98 26.62 -6.30 5.64
CA ILE A 98 26.95 -6.80 6.98
C ILE A 98 27.57 -8.19 6.87
N ASP A 99 26.91 -9.12 6.17
CA ASP A 99 27.37 -10.50 6.01
C ASP A 99 28.76 -10.55 5.39
N THR A 100 29.02 -9.74 4.36
CA THR A 100 30.35 -9.65 3.71
C THR A 100 31.40 -9.11 4.68
N LYS A 101 31.07 -8.09 5.48
CA LYS A 101 32.00 -7.52 6.46
C LYS A 101 32.34 -8.54 7.55
N GLU A 102 31.35 -9.28 8.04
CA GLU A 102 31.57 -10.34 9.03
C GLU A 102 32.37 -11.50 8.45
N PHE A 103 32.09 -11.90 7.21
CA PHE A 103 32.88 -12.91 6.49
C PHE A 103 34.36 -12.50 6.39
N VAL A 104 34.64 -11.28 5.93
CA VAL A 104 36.02 -10.78 5.84
C VAL A 104 36.67 -10.74 7.22
N ARG A 105 35.95 -10.29 8.24
CA ARG A 105 36.46 -10.25 9.62
C ARG A 105 36.76 -11.64 10.18
N ASN A 106 35.93 -12.64 9.91
CA ASN A 106 36.08 -13.96 10.51
C ASN A 106 37.07 -14.84 9.73
N GLU A 107 36.98 -14.86 8.40
CA GLU A 107 37.75 -15.76 7.54
C GLU A 107 39.09 -15.17 7.11
N LYS A 108 39.17 -13.85 6.93
CA LYS A 108 40.38 -13.20 6.38
C LYS A 108 41.23 -12.50 7.43
N SER A 109 40.71 -12.23 8.64
CA SER A 109 41.46 -11.48 9.66
C SER A 109 42.79 -12.10 10.02
N ALA A 110 42.82 -13.40 10.35
CA ALA A 110 44.04 -14.09 10.74
C ALA A 110 45.09 -14.10 9.61
N ILE A 111 44.63 -14.29 8.36
CA ILE A 111 45.51 -14.26 7.18
C ILE A 111 46.05 -12.84 6.95
N MET A 112 45.21 -11.81 7.05
CA MET A 112 45.63 -10.42 6.92
C MET A 112 46.62 -10.03 8.02
N GLU A 113 46.37 -10.45 9.27
CA GLU A 113 47.26 -10.21 10.40
C GLU A 113 48.63 -10.85 10.18
N GLU A 114 48.68 -12.11 9.74
CA GLU A 114 49.95 -12.78 9.48
C GLU A 114 50.69 -12.15 8.31
N ASN A 115 50.00 -11.80 7.22
CA ASN A 115 50.61 -11.10 6.08
C ASN A 115 51.21 -9.75 6.51
N MET A 116 50.49 -8.95 7.31
CA MET A 116 51.01 -7.69 7.85
C MET A 116 52.24 -7.90 8.74
N LYS A 117 52.26 -8.96 9.57
CA LYS A 117 53.43 -9.31 10.38
C LYS A 117 54.61 -9.72 9.52
N ILE A 118 54.38 -10.48 8.45
CA ILE A 118 55.43 -10.90 7.51
C ILE A 118 56.04 -9.68 6.82
N GLU A 119 55.23 -8.77 6.30
CA GLU A 119 55.71 -7.54 5.65
C GLU A 119 56.53 -6.68 6.61
N LEU A 120 56.07 -6.53 7.86
CA LEU A 120 56.82 -5.80 8.88
C LEU A 120 58.17 -6.46 9.19
N ARG A 121 58.21 -7.79 9.36
CA ARG A 121 59.45 -8.54 9.59
C ARG A 121 60.41 -8.41 8.41
N ASN A 122 59.91 -8.50 7.19
CA ASN A 122 60.71 -8.36 5.97
C ASN A 122 61.31 -6.95 5.88
N TRP A 123 60.53 -5.92 6.12
CA TRP A 123 61.01 -4.54 6.14
C TRP A 123 62.09 -4.30 7.20
N ILE A 124 61.90 -4.81 8.43
CA ILE A 124 62.92 -4.71 9.49
C ILE A 124 64.20 -5.43 9.07
N ASN A 125 64.08 -6.64 8.51
CA ASN A 125 65.21 -7.44 8.06
C ASN A 125 65.98 -6.75 6.92
N GLU A 126 65.28 -6.20 5.92
CA GLU A 126 65.88 -5.44 4.82
C GLU A 126 66.66 -4.23 5.34
N TYR A 127 66.06 -3.46 6.26
CA TYR A 127 66.71 -2.29 6.84
C TYR A 127 67.94 -2.68 7.67
N PHE A 128 67.82 -3.75 8.46
CA PHE A 128 68.93 -4.24 9.29
C PHE A 128 70.09 -4.78 8.44
N GLN A 129 69.81 -5.51 7.35
CA GLN A 129 70.84 -5.97 6.42
C GLN A 129 71.61 -4.83 5.76
N GLN A 130 70.94 -3.70 5.49
CA GLN A 130 71.57 -2.53 4.86
C GLN A 130 72.35 -1.64 5.84
N THR A 131 71.86 -1.49 7.07
CA THR A 131 72.38 -0.47 8.02
C THR A 131 73.06 -1.06 9.26
N GLY A 132 72.84 -2.35 9.55
CA GLY A 132 73.27 -3.02 10.78
C GLY A 132 72.52 -2.56 12.03
N LYS A 133 71.45 -1.76 11.90
CA LYS A 133 70.66 -1.21 13.01
C LYS A 133 69.18 -1.54 12.83
N ILE A 134 68.44 -1.64 13.94
CA ILE A 134 66.99 -1.82 13.91
C ILE A 134 66.36 -0.47 13.52
N PRO A 135 65.42 -0.42 12.55
CA PRO A 135 64.79 0.82 12.15
C PRO A 135 63.84 1.35 13.22
N GLU A 136 63.74 2.67 13.31
CA GLU A 136 62.66 3.32 14.05
C GLU A 136 61.36 3.27 13.24
N LEU A 137 60.23 3.16 13.94
CA LEU A 137 58.93 3.15 13.29
C LEU A 137 58.62 4.54 12.70
N PRO A 138 58.16 4.62 11.45
CA PRO A 138 57.79 5.89 10.82
C PRO A 138 56.67 6.58 11.60
N SER A 139 56.78 7.90 11.76
CA SER A 139 55.76 8.70 12.42
C SER A 139 54.47 8.77 11.59
N THR A 140 53.34 9.06 12.25
CA THR A 140 52.04 9.21 11.58
C THR A 140 52.05 10.33 10.53
N GLU A 141 52.78 11.42 10.77
CA GLU A 141 52.92 12.53 9.80
C GLU A 141 53.73 12.14 8.56
N SER A 142 54.67 11.19 8.70
CA SER A 142 55.47 10.66 7.58
C SER A 142 54.78 9.49 6.86
N GLY A 143 53.52 9.19 7.20
CA GLY A 143 52.72 8.12 6.58
C GLY A 143 52.65 6.82 7.39
N GLY A 144 53.38 6.71 8.51
CA GLY A 144 53.28 5.61 9.47
C GLY A 144 53.42 4.22 8.84
N SER A 145 52.61 3.27 9.32
CA SER A 145 52.63 1.87 8.86
C SER A 145 52.32 1.70 7.36
N ARG A 146 51.70 2.70 6.72
CA ARG A 146 51.45 2.65 5.26
C ARG A 146 52.74 2.56 4.48
N MET A 147 53.81 3.24 4.91
CA MET A 147 55.12 3.19 4.25
C MET A 147 55.77 1.81 4.27
N ILE A 148 55.39 0.98 5.25
CA ILE A 148 55.91 -0.38 5.43
C ILE A 148 55.07 -1.37 4.60
N LEU A 149 53.75 -1.23 4.65
CA LEU A 149 52.78 -2.17 4.06
C LEU A 149 52.42 -1.84 2.59
N SER A 150 52.85 -0.70 2.04
CA SER A 150 52.57 -0.32 0.64
C SER A 150 53.57 -0.86 -0.38
N ARG A 151 54.46 -1.78 0.00
CA ARG A 151 55.54 -2.30 -0.86
C ARG A 151 55.13 -3.50 -1.73
N GLN A 152 53.84 -3.65 -2.03
CA GLN A 152 53.34 -4.60 -3.04
C GLN A 152 53.22 -3.95 -4.42
#